data_AF-A0A7S3J7N0-F1
#
_entry.id   AF-A0A7S3J7N0-F1
#
_cell.length_a   1.000
_cell.length_b   1.000
_cell.length_c   1.000
_cell.angle_alpha   90.00
_cell.angle_beta   90.00
_cell.angle_gamma   90.00
#
_symmetry.space_group_name_H-M   'P 1'
#
loop_
_entity.id
_entity.type
_entity.pdbx_description
1 polymer ?
#
loop_
_entity_poly.entity_id
_entity_poly.type
_entity_poly.pdbx_seq_one_letter_code
_entity_poly.pdbx_strand_id
1 'polypeptide(L)'
;MDEVKDWDIKVDEPDVKLWIAKHGSFLNESLPFVHSEICFDVKYPLELVIDCISEPTHKSKWDENIDSCRVIENISFNEVVCHTVYREIPFFATTRDFLEK
;
A
#
# COMPACT_ATOMS: atom_id res chain seq x y z
N MET A 1 15.43 11.56 17.24
CA MET A 1 16.42 11.79 16.17
C MET A 1 15.86 11.06 14.98
N ASP A 2 15.39 11.78 13.97
CA ASP A 2 14.93 11.15 12.74
C ASP A 2 16.15 10.52 12.07
N GLU A 3 16.18 9.20 11.97
CA GLU A 3 17.21 8.49 11.22
C GLU A 3 17.13 8.96 9.76
N VAL A 4 18.22 9.54 9.28
CA VAL A 4 18.38 9.88 7.87
C VAL A 4 18.40 8.55 7.11
N LYS A 5 17.24 8.13 6.62
CA LYS A 5 17.14 6.98 5.73
C LYS A 5 17.80 7.37 4.41
N ASP A 6 18.89 6.70 4.08
CA ASP A 6 19.47 6.80 2.73
C ASP A 6 18.50 6.13 1.75
N TRP A 7 17.91 6.93 0.86
CA TRP A 7 16.94 6.50 -0.12
C TRP A 7 17.59 6.37 -1.51
N ASP A 8 17.37 5.22 -2.17
CA ASP A 8 17.73 5.01 -3.56
C ASP A 8 16.49 5.16 -4.45
N ILE A 9 16.55 6.07 -5.41
CA ILE A 9 15.52 6.21 -6.45
C ILE A 9 15.56 4.96 -7.35
N LYS A 10 14.42 4.29 -7.51
CA LYS A 10 14.25 3.14 -8.41
C LYS A 10 13.37 3.45 -9.61
N VAL A 11 12.41 4.36 -9.46
CA VAL A 11 11.56 4.86 -10.53
C VAL A 11 11.56 6.38 -10.47
N ASP A 12 11.80 7.02 -11.61
CA ASP A 12 11.82 8.49 -11.76
C ASP A 12 11.14 8.87 -13.08
N GLU A 13 9.82 8.72 -13.10
CA GLU A 13 8.96 9.10 -14.21
C GLU A 13 8.22 10.41 -13.87
N PRO A 14 7.69 11.16 -14.86
CA PRO A 14 7.02 12.43 -14.62
C PRO A 14 5.89 12.37 -13.58
N ASP A 15 5.11 11.30 -13.58
CA ASP A 15 3.91 11.14 -12.74
C ASP A 15 4.10 10.14 -11.59
N VAL A 16 5.24 9.44 -11.54
CA VAL A 16 5.52 8.46 -10.48
C VAL A 16 6.99 8.44 -10.13
N LYS A 17 7.24 8.53 -8.83
CA LYS A 17 8.58 8.35 -8.25
C LYS A 17 8.53 7.29 -7.17
N LEU A 18 9.54 6.43 -7.14
CA LEU A 18 9.66 5.36 -6.16
C LEU A 18 11.07 5.33 -5.60
N TRP A 19 11.16 5.31 -4.28
CA TRP A 19 12.40 5.21 -3.53
C TRP A 19 12.38 3.95 -2.67
N ILE A 20 13.55 3.34 -2.53
CA ILE A 20 13.76 2.20 -1.64
C ILE A 20 14.85 2.59 -0.64
N ALA A 21 14.58 2.45 0.65
CA ALA A 21 15.59 2.69 1.67
C ALA A 21 16.69 1.63 1.58
N LYS A 22 17.95 2.06 1.72
CA LYS A 22 19.12 1.15 1.73
C LYS A 22 19.15 0.21 2.93
N HIS A 23 18.50 0.61 4.01
CA HIS A 23 18.41 -0.16 5.24
C HIS A 23 16.95 -0.56 5.48
N GLY A 24 16.75 -1.80 5.94
CA GLY A 24 15.42 -2.32 6.21
C GLY A 24 14.77 -1.75 7.47
N SER A 25 13.60 -2.29 7.80
CA SER A 25 12.87 -1.89 9.00
C SER A 25 13.46 -2.47 10.29
N PHE A 26 13.12 -1.86 11.44
CA PHE A 26 13.43 -2.42 12.76
C PHE A 26 12.82 -3.82 12.98
N LEU A 27 11.78 -4.18 12.22
CA LEU A 27 11.16 -5.50 12.25
C LEU A 27 11.96 -6.53 11.45
N ASN A 28 12.61 -6.09 10.37
CA ASN A 28 13.43 -6.93 9.53
C ASN A 28 14.38 -6.07 8.68
N GLU A 29 15.68 -6.18 8.95
CA GLU A 29 16.75 -5.47 8.24
C GLU A 29 16.85 -5.86 6.76
N SER A 30 16.35 -7.04 6.39
CA SER A 30 16.30 -7.52 5.00
C SER A 30 15.07 -7.05 4.22
N LEU A 31 14.07 -6.47 4.89
CA LEU A 31 12.87 -5.93 4.23
C LEU A 31 13.00 -4.43 4.04
N PRO A 32 13.05 -3.93 2.80
CA PRO A 32 13.24 -2.52 2.56
C PRO A 32 11.99 -1.70 2.88
N PHE A 33 12.19 -0.43 3.26
CA PHE A 33 11.12 0.55 3.16
C PHE A 33 10.95 0.99 1.71
N VAL A 34 9.70 1.11 1.27
CA VAL A 34 9.34 1.67 -0.03
C VAL A 34 8.59 2.98 0.22
N HIS A 35 9.03 4.04 -0.44
CA HIS A 35 8.31 5.31 -0.52
C HIS A 35 7.91 5.54 -1.97
N SER A 36 6.67 5.98 -2.20
CA SER A 36 6.18 6.30 -3.54
C SER A 36 5.45 7.63 -3.54
N GLU A 37 5.64 8.38 -4.60
CA GLU A 37 4.91 9.61 -4.90
C GLU A 37 4.27 9.45 -6.27
N ILE A 38 2.98 9.72 -6.35
CA ILE A 38 2.20 9.59 -7.59
C ILE A 38 1.45 10.90 -7.80
N CYS A 39 1.63 11.50 -8.96
CA CYS A 39 0.88 12.66 -9.40
C CYS A 39 -0.30 12.19 -10.26
N PHE A 40 -1.52 12.52 -9.85
CA PHE A 40 -2.71 12.24 -10.63
C PHE A 40 -3.07 13.45 -11.49
N ASP A 41 -3.25 13.25 -12.80
CA ASP A 41 -3.82 14.27 -13.68
C ASP A 41 -5.28 14.56 -13.24
N VAL A 42 -5.53 15.78 -12.79
CA VAL A 42 -6.66 16.12 -11.92
C VAL A 42 -7.96 16.18 -12.72
N LYS A 43 -8.65 15.03 -12.82
CA LYS A 43 -10.05 14.97 -13.27
C LYS A 43 -11.05 14.74 -12.13
N TYR A 44 -10.56 14.35 -10.96
CA TYR A 44 -11.37 13.99 -9.80
C TYR A 44 -10.87 14.70 -8.54
N PRO A 45 -11.77 15.08 -7.61
CA PRO A 45 -11.40 15.54 -6.27
C PRO A 45 -10.52 14.53 -5.54
N LEU A 46 -9.56 15.03 -4.75
CA LEU A 46 -8.60 14.20 -4.00
C LEU A 46 -9.32 13.25 -3.04
N GLU A 47 -10.43 13.69 -2.45
CA GLU A 47 -11.24 12.91 -1.53
C GLU A 47 -11.76 11.63 -2.21
N LEU A 48 -12.20 11.70 -3.47
CA LEU A 48 -12.64 10.51 -4.19
C LEU A 48 -11.50 9.53 -4.49
N VAL A 49 -10.29 10.04 -4.68
CA VAL A 49 -9.10 9.21 -4.87
C VAL A 49 -8.76 8.49 -3.56
N ILE A 50 -8.77 9.22 -2.44
CA ILE A 50 -8.55 8.65 -1.11
C ILE A 50 -9.60 7.59 -0.78
N ASP A 51 -10.88 7.86 -1.05
CA ASP A 51 -11.97 6.90 -0.84
C ASP A 51 -11.76 5.63 -1.67
N CYS A 52 -11.40 5.77 -2.95
CA CYS A 52 -11.16 4.62 -3.84
C CYS A 52 -10.01 3.72 -3.35
N ILE A 53 -8.96 4.31 -2.76
CA ILE A 53 -7.79 3.60 -2.23
C ILE A 53 -8.09 2.97 -0.86
N SER A 54 -8.80 3.69 0.00
CA SER A 54 -8.95 3.33 1.42
C SER A 54 -10.11 2.38 1.66
N GLU A 55 -11.21 2.53 0.90
CA GLU A 55 -12.42 1.75 1.13
C GLU A 55 -12.27 0.29 0.67
N PRO A 56 -12.50 -0.69 1.56
CA PRO A 56 -12.39 -2.12 1.25
C PRO A 56 -13.22 -2.56 0.04
N THR A 57 -14.38 -1.93 -0.15
CA THR A 57 -15.31 -2.23 -1.26
C THR A 57 -14.80 -1.74 -2.62
N HIS A 58 -13.78 -0.88 -2.64
CA HIS A 58 -13.17 -0.34 -3.85
C HIS A 58 -11.83 -0.99 -4.17
N LYS A 59 -11.04 -1.38 -3.15
CA LYS A 59 -9.70 -1.98 -3.31
C LYS A 59 -9.64 -3.11 -4.36
N SER A 60 -10.56 -4.08 -4.29
CA SER A 60 -10.57 -5.23 -5.21
C SER A 60 -10.97 -4.90 -6.66
N LYS A 61 -11.50 -3.69 -6.93
CA LYS A 61 -11.90 -3.26 -8.27
C LYS A 61 -10.71 -2.80 -9.12
N TRP A 62 -9.66 -2.29 -8.47
CA TRP A 62 -8.49 -1.74 -9.15
C TRP A 62 -7.21 -2.51 -8.85
N ASP A 63 -7.12 -3.20 -7.71
CA ASP A 63 -5.96 -4.02 -7.38
C ASP A 63 -6.18 -5.48 -7.80
N GLU A 64 -5.56 -5.86 -8.92
CA GLU A 64 -5.59 -7.23 -9.44
C GLU A 64 -4.83 -8.24 -8.58
N ASN A 65 -4.10 -7.79 -7.57
CA ASN A 65 -3.37 -8.63 -6.65
C ASN A 65 -4.20 -9.00 -5.41
N ILE A 66 -5.31 -8.30 -5.15
CA ILE A 66 -6.20 -8.62 -4.04
C ILE A 66 -7.16 -9.74 -4.44
N ASP A 67 -7.12 -10.83 -3.69
CA ASP A 67 -8.08 -11.93 -3.82
C ASP A 67 -9.38 -11.61 -3.08
N SER A 68 -9.28 -11.15 -1.84
CA SER A 68 -10.43 -10.69 -1.05
C SER A 68 -10.05 -9.58 -0.08
N CYS A 69 -10.98 -8.65 0.17
CA CYS A 69 -10.86 -7.63 1.19
C CYS A 69 -12.22 -7.52 1.91
N ARG A 70 -12.23 -7.74 3.22
CA ARG A 70 -13.46 -7.73 4.02
C ARG A 70 -13.29 -6.90 5.28
N VAL A 71 -14.33 -6.12 5.62
CA VAL A 71 -14.43 -5.46 6.92
C VAL A 71 -14.73 -6.53 7.97
N ILE A 72 -13.89 -6.59 9.01
CA ILE A 72 -14.03 -7.46 10.17
C ILE A 72 -14.78 -6.73 11.28
N GLU A 73 -14.46 -5.47 11.50
CA GLU A 73 -15.00 -4.66 12.59
C GLU A 73 -15.08 -3.19 12.19
N ASN A 74 -16.15 -2.50 12.61
CA ASN A 74 -16.25 -1.05 12.50
C ASN A 74 -15.94 -0.44 13.87
N ILE A 75 -14.85 0.32 13.98
CA ILE A 75 -14.42 0.96 15.24
C ILE A 75 -15.12 2.31 15.38
N SER A 76 -15.17 3.08 14.29
CA SER A 76 -15.84 4.38 14.23
C SER A 76 -16.39 4.64 12.83
N PHE A 77 -16.95 5.83 12.59
CA PHE A 77 -17.42 6.24 11.26
C PHE A 77 -16.31 6.25 10.20
N ASN A 78 -15.04 6.48 10.60
CA ASN A 78 -13.89 6.61 9.69
C ASN A 78 -12.79 5.58 9.99
N GLU A 79 -13.08 4.54 10.76
CA GLU A 79 -12.06 3.57 11.21
C GLU A 79 -12.64 2.16 11.23
N VAL A 80 -12.01 1.27 10.47
CA VAL A 80 -12.47 -0.11 10.24
C VAL A 80 -11.29 -1.07 10.27
N VAL A 81 -11.47 -2.23 10.90
CA VAL A 81 -10.50 -3.33 10.79
C VAL A 81 -10.82 -4.14 9.55
N CYS A 82 -9.84 -4.32 8.68
CA CYS A 82 -9.98 -5.03 7.41
C CYS A 82 -9.05 -6.23 7.35
N HIS A 83 -9.56 -7.31 6.78
CA HIS A 83 -8.78 -8.48 6.43
C HIS A 83 -8.63 -8.54 4.91
N THR A 84 -7.40 -8.35 4.44
CA THR A 84 -7.06 -8.34 3.02
C THR A 84 -6.18 -9.55 2.69
N VAL A 85 -6.61 -10.36 1.73
CA VAL A 85 -5.88 -11.53 1.22
C VAL A 85 -5.37 -11.20 -0.17
N TYR A 86 -4.07 -11.34 -0.38
CA TYR A 86 -3.42 -11.12 -1.68
C TYR A 86 -3.15 -12.45 -2.39
N ARG A 87 -3.31 -12.44 -3.71
CA ARG A 87 -2.93 -13.53 -4.61
C ARG A 87 -1.42 -13.79 -4.51
N GLU A 88 -1.01 -14.99 -4.88
CA GLU A 88 0.39 -15.38 -4.99
C GLU A 88 1.03 -14.69 -6.20
N ILE A 89 2.09 -13.89 -5.99
CA ILE A 89 2.64 -12.99 -7.04
C ILE A 89 4.12 -13.29 -7.37
N PRO A 90 4.77 -14.26 -6.70
CA PRO A 90 5.66 -15.14 -7.46
C PRO A 90 5.49 -16.63 -7.11
N PHE A 91 5.79 -17.49 -8.10
CA PHE A 91 5.67 -18.96 -8.16
C PHE A 91 6.25 -19.79 -6.98
N PHE A 92 6.81 -19.14 -5.96
CA PHE A 92 7.44 -19.79 -4.81
C PHE A 92 6.97 -19.22 -3.45
N ALA A 93 5.95 -18.38 -3.40
CA ALA A 93 5.50 -17.74 -2.17
C ALA A 93 4.02 -17.97 -1.92
N THR A 94 3.70 -18.66 -0.83
CA THR A 94 2.32 -18.84 -0.39
C THR A 94 1.58 -17.50 -0.26
N THR A 95 0.29 -17.48 -0.59
CA THR A 95 -0.67 -16.41 -0.30
C THR A 95 -0.41 -15.73 1.04
N ARG A 96 -0.49 -14.40 1.06
CA ARG A 96 -0.33 -13.57 2.26
C ARG A 96 -1.61 -12.83 2.56
N ASP A 97 -1.94 -12.77 3.84
CA ASP A 97 -3.02 -11.97 4.38
C ASP A 97 -2.49 -10.87 5.31
N PHE A 98 -3.25 -9.79 5.39
CA PHE A 98 -2.97 -8.65 6.24
C PHE A 98 -4.22 -8.29 7.02
N LEU A 99 -4.04 -8.06 8.32
CA LEU A 99 -5.05 -7.46 9.18
C LEU A 99 -4.68 -6.00 9.39
N GLU A 100 -5.44 -5.12 8.76
CA GLU A 100 -5.21 -3.67 8.70
C GLU A 100 -6.27 -2.95 9.56
N LYS A 101 -5.91 -1.80 10.13
CA LYS A 101 -6.79 -0.94 10.95
C LYS A 101 -6.85 0.45 10.33
#